data_AF-A0A1C6R238-F1
#
_entry.id   AF-A0A1C6R238-F1
#
_cell.length_a   1.000
_cell.length_b   1.000
_cell.length_c   1.000
_cell.angle_alpha   90.00
_cell.angle_beta   90.00
_cell.angle_gamma   90.00
#
_symmetry.space_group_name_H-M   'P 1'
#
loop_
_entity.id
_entity.type
_entity.pdbx_description
1 polymer ?
#
loop_
_entity_poly.entity_id
_entity_poly.type
_entity_poly.pdbx_seq_one_letter_code
_entity_poly.pdbx_strand_id
1 'polypeptide(L)'
;MKTVVVNKAGRKYADLANRLEALAGVAAPLVEAVTEMALPNSVVITTTKVGKWQSDGIRRDRQQIKADIEELNPTPFSRRCATLACHQGYRSARASWRMVGAQTVMVQGRPEIVVLPRALAEAGRLTDESVLLKVVAHELTHVAQCHRDNGEGFRMLGTRFPQERDITELDYGFLHEGHAYWADAQITTKILGAPVATAEISPHATRRYLDLAQSPARASAVRYVDRARNSAAMVIDAHGLDAFNQMWGRRDLVPLRAETSTADAWPRRLQSAFA
;
A
#
# COMPACT_ATOMS: atom_id res chain seq x y z
N MET A 1 3.04 -12.92 -16.45
CA MET A 1 2.16 -11.75 -16.23
C MET A 1 2.51 -10.64 -17.23
N LYS A 2 1.53 -9.93 -17.78
CA LYS A 2 1.73 -8.77 -18.68
C LYS A 2 1.61 -7.45 -17.89
N THR A 3 2.64 -6.62 -17.89
CA THR A 3 2.54 -5.25 -17.37
C THR A 3 2.19 -4.28 -18.49
N VAL A 4 1.29 -3.33 -18.22
CA VAL A 4 0.94 -2.25 -19.13
C VAL A 4 1.16 -0.92 -18.42
N VAL A 5 2.07 -0.09 -18.91
CA VAL A 5 2.31 1.24 -18.36
C VAL A 5 1.60 2.30 -19.20
N VAL A 6 0.72 3.09 -18.57
CA VAL A 6 -0.05 4.15 -19.22
C VAL A 6 0.43 5.52 -18.73
N ASN A 7 1.08 6.29 -19.60
CA ASN A 7 1.55 7.63 -19.26
C ASN A 7 0.45 8.70 -19.43
N LYS A 8 -0.21 9.09 -18.34
CA LYS A 8 -1.17 10.23 -18.30
C LYS A 8 -0.57 11.49 -17.65
N ALA A 9 0.68 11.43 -17.20
CA ALA A 9 1.35 12.55 -16.55
C ALA A 9 1.97 13.55 -17.55
N GLY A 10 2.20 13.12 -18.80
CA GLY A 10 2.66 13.95 -19.92
C GLY A 10 4.02 13.53 -20.49
N ARG A 11 4.38 14.08 -21.66
CA ARG A 11 5.57 13.67 -22.43
C ARG A 11 6.88 13.72 -21.65
N LYS A 12 7.08 14.70 -20.76
CA LYS A 12 8.29 14.83 -19.93
C LYS A 12 8.51 13.68 -18.94
N TYR A 13 7.55 12.77 -18.77
CA TYR A 13 7.66 11.58 -17.92
C TYR A 13 7.63 10.28 -18.72
N ALA A 14 7.88 10.32 -20.05
CA ALA A 14 7.97 9.13 -20.88
C ALA A 14 9.08 8.19 -20.38
N ASP A 15 10.26 8.73 -20.06
CA ASP A 15 11.39 7.94 -19.56
C ASP A 15 11.10 7.29 -18.21
N LEU A 16 10.29 7.93 -17.35
CA LEU A 16 9.81 7.30 -16.13
C LEU A 16 8.88 6.12 -16.45
N ALA A 17 7.95 6.27 -17.39
CA ALA A 17 7.05 5.19 -17.78
C ALA A 17 7.80 3.96 -18.32
N ASN A 18 8.80 4.18 -19.19
CA ASN A 18 9.64 3.11 -19.73
C ASN A 18 10.42 2.39 -18.61
N ARG A 19 10.97 3.14 -17.65
CA ARG A 19 11.67 2.54 -16.51
C ARG A 19 10.75 1.76 -15.59
N LEU A 20 9.54 2.27 -15.32
CA LEU A 20 8.54 1.53 -14.53
C LEU A 20 8.15 0.22 -15.21
N GLU A 21 8.05 0.20 -16.53
CA GLU A 21 7.77 -1.03 -17.30
C GLU A 21 8.91 -2.05 -17.16
N ALA A 22 10.15 -1.61 -17.37
CA ALA A 22 11.33 -2.46 -17.22
C ALA A 22 11.46 -3.01 -15.80
N LEU A 23 11.31 -2.15 -14.78
CA LEU A 23 11.39 -2.54 -13.37
C LEU A 23 10.25 -3.49 -12.98
N ALA A 24 9.04 -3.31 -13.51
CA ALA A 24 7.93 -4.24 -13.26
C ALA A 24 8.19 -5.61 -13.89
N GLY A 25 8.81 -5.66 -15.08
CA GLY A 25 9.23 -6.91 -15.72
C GLY A 25 10.24 -7.69 -14.88
N VAL A 26 11.12 -7.00 -14.14
CA VAL A 26 12.07 -7.62 -13.21
C VAL A 26 11.41 -8.00 -11.89
N ALA A 27 10.64 -7.10 -11.28
CA ALA A 27 10.09 -7.27 -9.94
C ALA A 27 8.97 -8.30 -9.87
N ALA A 28 8.13 -8.39 -10.90
CA ALA A 28 6.95 -9.25 -10.89
C ALA A 28 7.21 -10.74 -10.60
N PRO A 29 8.10 -11.45 -11.34
CA PRO A 29 8.39 -12.85 -11.02
C PRO A 29 8.98 -13.02 -9.62
N LEU A 30 9.70 -12.00 -9.12
CA LEU A 30 10.24 -12.03 -7.76
C LEU A 30 9.17 -11.79 -6.69
N VAL A 31 8.15 -10.97 -6.96
CA VAL A 31 6.99 -10.83 -6.07
C VAL A 31 6.27 -12.17 -5.93
N GLU A 32 5.98 -12.84 -7.03
CA GLU A 32 5.32 -14.16 -6.99
C GLU A 32 6.19 -15.18 -6.23
N ALA A 33 7.50 -15.20 -6.50
CA ALA A 33 8.42 -16.13 -5.84
C ALA A 33 8.70 -15.81 -4.36
N VAL A 34 8.70 -14.53 -3.95
CA VAL A 34 8.95 -14.11 -2.57
C VAL A 34 7.70 -14.24 -1.71
N THR A 35 6.53 -13.95 -2.28
CA THR A 35 5.27 -13.90 -1.52
C THR A 35 4.43 -15.17 -1.66
N GLU A 36 4.78 -16.07 -2.58
CA GLU A 36 3.98 -17.25 -2.95
C GLU A 36 2.52 -16.91 -3.31
N MET A 37 2.29 -15.66 -3.73
CA MET A 37 1.00 -15.17 -4.22
C MET A 37 1.10 -14.85 -5.70
N ALA A 38 0.14 -15.38 -6.47
CA ALA A 38 0.05 -15.06 -7.89
C ALA A 38 -0.29 -13.59 -8.11
N LEU A 39 0.30 -12.99 -9.14
CA LEU A 39 -0.17 -11.74 -9.70
C LEU A 39 -1.30 -12.02 -10.70
N PRO A 40 -2.23 -11.07 -10.93
CA PRO A 40 -3.21 -11.22 -12.00
C PRO A 40 -2.49 -11.29 -13.35
N ASN A 41 -3.13 -11.92 -14.35
CA ASN A 41 -2.56 -12.07 -15.69
C ASN A 41 -2.08 -10.75 -16.33
N SER A 42 -2.71 -9.63 -15.95
CA SER A 42 -2.31 -8.29 -16.36
C SER A 42 -2.30 -7.32 -15.19
N VAL A 43 -1.26 -6.49 -15.11
CA VAL A 43 -1.16 -5.36 -14.16
C VAL A 43 -1.05 -4.05 -14.92
N VAL A 44 -1.81 -3.05 -14.51
CA VAL A 44 -1.77 -1.69 -15.09
C VAL A 44 -1.04 -0.75 -14.14
N ILE A 45 -0.03 -0.04 -14.66
CA ILE A 45 0.67 1.04 -13.96
C ILE A 45 0.36 2.35 -14.68
N THR A 46 -0.36 3.26 -14.03
CA THR A 46 -0.69 4.56 -14.60
C THR A 46 0.13 5.66 -13.95
N THR A 47 0.91 6.41 -14.73
CA THR A 47 1.46 7.68 -14.24
C THR A 47 0.41 8.77 -14.40
N THR A 48 0.21 9.61 -13.39
CA THR A 48 -0.84 10.64 -13.44
C THR A 48 -0.42 11.98 -12.84
N LYS A 49 -1.22 13.01 -13.10
CA LYS A 49 -1.08 14.33 -12.47
C LYS A 49 -1.73 14.31 -11.09
N VAL A 50 -1.12 15.00 -10.12
CA VAL A 50 -1.59 15.09 -8.72
C VAL A 50 -3.07 15.50 -8.64
N GLY A 51 -3.50 16.53 -9.36
CA GLY A 51 -4.90 16.98 -9.34
C GLY A 51 -5.88 15.93 -9.87
N LYS A 52 -5.46 15.09 -10.83
CA LYS A 52 -6.28 13.99 -11.35
C LYS A 52 -6.33 12.82 -10.37
N TRP A 53 -5.21 12.48 -9.73
CA TRP A 53 -5.18 11.48 -8.64
C TRP A 53 -6.12 11.87 -7.49
N GLN A 54 -6.09 13.14 -7.09
CA GLN A 54 -6.98 13.67 -6.04
C GLN A 54 -8.46 13.59 -6.42
N SER A 55 -8.82 14.05 -7.62
CA SER A 55 -10.23 14.03 -8.05
C SER A 55 -10.74 12.61 -8.30
N ASP A 56 -9.89 11.71 -8.81
CA ASP A 56 -10.22 10.29 -8.95
C ASP A 56 -10.35 9.60 -7.60
N GLY A 57 -9.52 9.95 -6.62
CA GLY A 57 -9.63 9.47 -5.24
C GLY A 57 -10.97 9.82 -4.62
N ILE A 58 -11.39 11.09 -4.69
CA ILE A 58 -12.72 11.50 -4.21
C ILE A 58 -13.84 10.73 -4.92
N ARG A 59 -13.73 10.55 -6.24
CA ARG A 59 -14.75 9.81 -7.00
C ARG A 59 -14.84 8.35 -6.53
N ARG A 60 -13.69 7.69 -6.34
CA ARG A 60 -13.64 6.31 -5.83
C ARG A 60 -14.21 6.20 -4.43
N ASP A 61 -13.81 7.07 -3.51
CA ASP A 61 -14.32 7.07 -2.14
C ASP A 61 -15.85 7.24 -2.12
N ARG A 62 -16.40 8.15 -2.92
CA ARG A 62 -17.85 8.35 -3.04
C ARG A 62 -18.56 7.12 -3.61
N GLN A 63 -17.97 6.46 -4.60
CA GLN A 63 -18.51 5.22 -5.17
C GLN A 63 -18.50 4.09 -4.14
N GLN A 64 -17.41 3.94 -3.39
CA GLN A 64 -17.31 2.94 -2.31
C GLN A 64 -18.32 3.21 -1.20
N ILE A 65 -18.45 4.46 -0.74
CA ILE A 65 -19.45 4.83 0.28
C ILE A 65 -20.86 4.50 -0.21
N LYS A 66 -21.17 4.78 -1.49
CA LYS A 66 -22.48 4.42 -2.06
C LYS A 66 -22.71 2.92 -2.01
N ALA A 67 -21.74 2.11 -2.46
CA ALA A 67 -21.83 0.66 -2.42
C ALA A 67 -21.97 0.12 -0.98
N ASP A 68 -21.17 0.65 -0.04
CA ASP A 68 -21.26 0.29 1.38
C ASP A 68 -22.63 0.65 1.98
N ILE A 69 -23.24 1.78 1.59
CA ILE A 69 -24.58 2.16 2.05
C ILE A 69 -25.65 1.18 1.56
N GLU A 70 -25.55 0.75 0.30
CA GLU A 70 -26.47 -0.23 -0.30
C GLU A 70 -26.32 -1.61 0.35
N GLU A 71 -25.09 -2.03 0.65
CA GLU A 71 -24.78 -3.33 1.26
C GLU A 71 -25.13 -3.38 2.76
N LEU A 72 -24.71 -2.38 3.54
CA LEU A 72 -24.72 -2.44 5.00
C LEU A 72 -25.96 -1.79 5.62
N ASN A 73 -26.74 -1.06 4.82
CA ASN A 73 -27.85 -0.22 5.29
C ASN A 73 -27.54 0.57 6.58
N PRO A 74 -26.43 1.36 6.60
CA PRO A 74 -25.94 1.98 7.81
C PRO A 74 -26.89 3.07 8.31
N THR A 75 -26.79 3.39 9.59
CA THR A 75 -27.60 4.45 10.23
C THR A 75 -27.36 5.83 9.59
N PRO A 76 -28.31 6.77 9.66
CA PRO A 76 -28.09 8.14 9.17
C PRO A 76 -26.86 8.82 9.81
N PHE A 77 -26.58 8.54 11.08
CA PHE A 77 -25.41 9.05 11.78
C PHE A 77 -24.12 8.52 11.14
N SER A 78 -24.02 7.21 10.93
CA SER A 78 -22.86 6.57 10.28
C SER A 78 -22.64 7.12 8.87
N ARG A 79 -23.70 7.33 8.08
CA ARG A 79 -23.62 7.94 6.73
C ARG A 79 -23.01 9.35 6.78
N ARG A 80 -23.38 10.14 7.79
CA ARG A 80 -22.81 11.48 8.00
C ARG A 80 -21.34 11.41 8.38
N CYS A 81 -20.97 10.52 9.29
CA CYS A 81 -19.58 10.28 9.68
C CYS A 81 -18.72 9.83 8.48
N ALA A 82 -19.21 8.91 7.66
CA ALA A 82 -18.54 8.45 6.45
C ALA A 82 -18.30 9.60 5.44
N THR A 83 -19.29 10.48 5.26
CA THR A 83 -19.16 11.66 4.40
C THR A 83 -18.11 12.64 4.93
N LEU A 84 -18.10 12.91 6.23
CA LEU A 84 -17.09 13.75 6.87
C LEU A 84 -15.69 13.15 6.74
N ALA A 85 -15.55 11.84 6.95
CA ALA A 85 -14.30 11.11 6.79
C ALA A 85 -13.78 11.19 5.34
N CYS A 86 -14.64 11.12 4.33
CA CYS A 86 -14.26 11.34 2.92
C CYS A 86 -13.69 12.76 2.70
N HIS A 87 -14.34 13.80 3.24
CA HIS A 87 -13.84 15.18 3.15
C HIS A 87 -12.50 15.36 3.86
N GLN A 88 -12.32 14.73 5.02
CA GLN A 88 -11.05 14.74 5.74
C GLN A 88 -9.97 14.01 4.95
N GLY A 89 -10.27 12.84 4.39
CA GLY A 89 -9.37 12.09 3.51
C GLY A 89 -8.88 12.93 2.33
N TYR A 90 -9.78 13.69 1.69
CA TYR A 90 -9.40 14.61 0.62
C TYR A 90 -8.44 15.72 1.09
N ARG A 91 -8.72 16.34 2.25
CA ARG A 91 -7.82 17.37 2.83
C ARG A 91 -6.45 16.77 3.14
N SER A 92 -6.42 15.58 3.72
CA SER A 92 -5.19 14.84 4.01
C SER A 92 -4.41 14.52 2.74
N ALA A 93 -5.06 14.01 1.69
CA ALA A 93 -4.43 13.74 0.39
C ALA A 93 -3.86 15.02 -0.25
N ARG A 94 -4.54 16.16 -0.09
CA ARG A 94 -4.03 17.46 -0.56
C ARG A 94 -2.81 17.94 0.23
N ALA A 95 -2.74 17.67 1.52
CA ALA A 95 -1.59 18.04 2.35
C ALA A 95 -0.39 17.10 2.13
N SER A 96 -0.64 15.82 1.87
CA SER A 96 0.38 14.75 1.93
C SER A 96 0.83 14.20 0.58
N TRP A 97 0.29 14.64 -0.57
CA TRP A 97 0.59 14.06 -1.88
C TRP A 97 2.09 13.95 -2.21
N ARG A 98 2.95 14.83 -1.65
CA ARG A 98 4.41 14.79 -1.84
C ARG A 98 5.06 13.54 -1.24
N MET A 99 4.40 12.90 -0.28
CA MET A 99 4.85 11.68 0.38
C MET A 99 4.34 10.41 -0.31
N VAL A 100 3.49 10.54 -1.35
CA VAL A 100 2.87 9.41 -2.05
C VAL A 100 3.52 9.28 -3.43
N GLY A 101 4.57 8.46 -3.54
CA GLY A 101 5.27 8.21 -4.81
C GLY A 101 4.46 7.34 -5.76
N ALA A 102 3.88 6.27 -5.22
CA ALA A 102 2.93 5.40 -5.88
C ALA A 102 1.83 4.97 -4.88
N GLN A 103 0.79 4.33 -5.40
CA GLN A 103 -0.29 3.74 -4.62
C GLN A 103 -1.06 2.72 -5.46
N THR A 104 -1.34 1.55 -4.89
CA THR A 104 -2.30 0.59 -5.45
C THR A 104 -3.72 1.00 -5.11
N VAL A 105 -4.59 1.06 -6.12
CA VAL A 105 -5.99 1.48 -5.98
C VAL A 105 -6.91 0.54 -6.75
N MET A 106 -8.15 0.40 -6.27
CA MET A 106 -9.18 -0.34 -6.99
C MET A 106 -9.84 0.54 -8.07
N VAL A 107 -9.81 0.07 -9.32
CA VAL A 107 -10.47 0.68 -10.46
C VAL A 107 -11.36 -0.37 -11.12
N GLN A 108 -12.68 -0.15 -11.09
CA GLN A 108 -13.66 -1.07 -11.70
C GLN A 108 -13.47 -2.52 -11.22
N GLY A 109 -13.22 -2.72 -9.92
CA GLY A 109 -13.03 -4.04 -9.32
C GLY A 109 -11.66 -4.69 -9.58
N ARG A 110 -10.70 -3.97 -10.16
CA ARG A 110 -9.33 -4.47 -10.40
C ARG A 110 -8.29 -3.58 -9.74
N PRO A 111 -7.20 -4.14 -9.20
CA PRO A 111 -6.10 -3.34 -8.67
C PRO A 111 -5.29 -2.71 -9.81
N GLU A 112 -5.03 -1.41 -9.71
CA GLU A 112 -4.11 -0.66 -10.58
C GLU A 112 -3.09 0.09 -9.73
N ILE A 113 -1.85 0.19 -10.22
CA ILE A 113 -0.80 0.98 -9.57
C ILE A 113 -0.84 2.40 -10.15
N VAL A 114 -0.98 3.41 -9.31
CA VAL A 114 -0.94 4.82 -9.70
C VAL A 114 0.35 5.44 -9.22
N VAL A 115 1.15 5.96 -10.15
CA VAL A 115 2.41 6.65 -9.85
C VAL A 115 2.22 8.16 -9.99
N LEU A 116 2.79 8.92 -9.07
CA LEU A 116 2.82 10.39 -9.07
C LEU A 116 4.22 10.90 -9.39
N PRO A 117 4.57 11.14 -10.67
CA PRO A 117 5.92 11.59 -11.04
C PRO A 117 6.32 12.89 -10.35
N ARG A 118 5.35 13.78 -10.10
CA ARG A 118 5.62 15.01 -9.36
C ARG A 118 6.01 14.76 -7.90
N ALA A 119 5.43 13.75 -7.24
CA ALA A 119 5.78 13.42 -5.86
C ALA A 119 7.19 12.84 -5.80
N LEU A 120 7.52 11.94 -6.73
CA LEU A 120 8.88 11.40 -6.88
C LEU A 120 9.91 12.50 -7.16
N ALA A 121 9.56 13.50 -7.98
CA ALA A 121 10.42 14.66 -8.23
C ALA A 121 10.63 15.51 -6.97
N GLU A 122 9.57 15.78 -6.20
CA GLU A 122 9.68 16.54 -4.94
C GLU A 122 10.52 15.79 -3.90
N ALA A 123 10.43 14.46 -3.88
CA ALA A 123 11.25 13.59 -3.04
C ALA A 123 12.70 13.44 -3.52
N GLY A 124 13.06 13.98 -4.69
CA GLY A 124 14.39 13.78 -5.27
C GLY A 124 14.70 12.33 -5.66
N ARG A 125 13.66 11.55 -6.02
CA ARG A 125 13.73 10.11 -6.34
C ARG A 125 13.20 9.77 -7.75
N LEU A 126 12.95 10.77 -8.60
CA LEU A 126 12.39 10.57 -9.95
C LEU A 126 13.26 9.69 -10.87
N THR A 127 14.56 9.66 -10.61
CA THR A 127 15.55 8.93 -11.42
C THR A 127 16.34 7.91 -10.61
N ASP A 128 15.96 7.68 -9.36
CA ASP A 128 16.63 6.75 -8.47
C ASP A 128 16.09 5.33 -8.74
N GLU A 129 16.84 4.54 -9.50
CA GLU A 129 16.40 3.20 -9.92
C GLU A 129 16.19 2.24 -8.73
N SER A 130 17.00 2.36 -7.68
CA SER A 130 16.86 1.52 -6.49
C SER A 130 15.57 1.80 -5.75
N VAL A 131 15.22 3.09 -5.58
CA VAL A 131 13.96 3.48 -4.96
C VAL A 131 12.76 3.17 -5.87
N LEU A 132 12.88 3.35 -7.19
CA LEU A 132 11.83 2.98 -8.13
C LEU A 132 11.57 1.46 -8.12
N LEU A 133 12.62 0.64 -8.05
CA LEU A 133 12.50 -0.82 -7.91
C LEU A 133 11.75 -1.19 -6.63
N LYS A 134 12.15 -0.62 -5.49
CA LYS A 134 11.46 -0.80 -4.21
C LYS A 134 9.98 -0.47 -4.33
N VAL A 135 9.65 0.70 -4.88
CA VAL A 135 8.27 1.16 -5.05
C VAL A 135 7.48 0.20 -5.95
N VAL A 136 8.02 -0.24 -7.07
CA VAL A 136 7.33 -1.17 -7.97
C VAL A 136 7.10 -2.53 -7.30
N ALA A 137 8.10 -3.08 -6.62
CA ALA A 137 7.97 -4.35 -5.89
C ALA A 137 6.93 -4.27 -4.76
N HIS A 138 6.93 -3.16 -4.01
CA HIS A 138 5.98 -2.88 -2.96
C HIS A 138 4.53 -2.85 -3.49
N GLU A 139 4.29 -2.06 -4.54
CA GLU A 139 2.95 -1.94 -5.11
C GLU A 139 2.48 -3.21 -5.83
N LEU A 140 3.39 -3.95 -6.47
CA LEU A 140 3.05 -5.27 -7.02
C LEU A 140 2.68 -6.26 -5.91
N THR A 141 3.30 -6.17 -4.73
CA THR A 141 2.89 -7.00 -3.59
C THR A 141 1.46 -6.68 -3.17
N HIS A 142 1.07 -5.41 -3.12
CA HIS A 142 -0.33 -5.03 -2.90
C HIS A 142 -1.29 -5.56 -3.98
N VAL A 143 -0.88 -5.56 -5.24
CA VAL A 143 -1.65 -6.18 -6.33
C VAL A 143 -1.82 -7.69 -6.10
N ALA A 144 -0.77 -8.40 -5.67
CA ALA A 144 -0.84 -9.82 -5.35
C ALA A 144 -1.75 -10.10 -4.13
N GLN A 145 -1.65 -9.29 -3.08
CA GLN A 145 -2.55 -9.36 -1.90
C GLN A 145 -4.00 -9.20 -2.33
N CYS A 146 -4.31 -8.16 -3.12
CA CYS A 146 -5.64 -7.91 -3.65
C CYS A 146 -6.13 -9.04 -4.57
N HIS A 147 -5.24 -9.66 -5.33
CA HIS A 147 -5.62 -10.78 -6.17
C HIS A 147 -5.94 -12.03 -5.33
N ARG A 148 -5.16 -12.27 -4.27
CA ARG A 148 -5.29 -13.42 -3.37
C ARG A 148 -6.63 -13.43 -2.62
N ASP A 149 -7.10 -12.27 -2.16
CA ASP A 149 -8.34 -12.14 -1.39
C ASP A 149 -9.54 -11.60 -2.20
N ASN A 150 -9.40 -11.51 -3.52
CA ASN A 150 -10.37 -10.89 -4.42
C ASN A 150 -10.72 -9.43 -4.03
N GLY A 151 -9.79 -8.70 -3.42
CA GLY A 151 -9.90 -7.30 -3.03
C GLY A 151 -10.56 -7.07 -1.68
N GLU A 152 -10.84 -8.12 -0.91
CA GLU A 152 -11.55 -8.01 0.36
C GLU A 152 -10.78 -7.22 1.42
N GLY A 153 -9.48 -7.47 1.59
CA GLY A 153 -8.62 -6.74 2.50
C GLY A 153 -8.51 -5.26 2.13
N PHE A 154 -8.43 -4.94 0.84
CA PHE A 154 -8.49 -3.57 0.33
C PHE A 154 -9.83 -2.89 0.64
N ARG A 155 -10.94 -3.63 0.52
CA ARG A 155 -12.27 -3.14 0.89
C ARG A 155 -12.36 -2.85 2.39
N MET A 156 -11.82 -3.73 3.24
CA MET A 156 -11.77 -3.51 4.69
C MET A 156 -10.88 -2.32 5.06
N LEU A 157 -9.71 -2.18 4.43
CA LEU A 157 -8.81 -1.05 4.63
C LEU A 157 -9.45 0.29 4.23
N GLY A 158 -10.21 0.30 3.13
CA GLY A 158 -10.80 1.50 2.54
C GLY A 158 -12.19 1.90 3.05
N THR A 159 -12.90 1.01 3.76
CA THR A 159 -14.28 1.26 4.16
C THR A 159 -14.42 2.46 5.10
N ARG A 160 -15.56 3.14 5.01
CA ARG A 160 -15.94 4.22 5.93
C ARG A 160 -16.94 3.77 7.00
N PHE A 161 -17.20 2.46 7.07
CA PHE A 161 -18.15 1.82 7.99
C PHE A 161 -17.49 0.68 8.77
N PRO A 162 -16.39 0.94 9.49
CA PRO A 162 -15.66 -0.13 10.18
C PRO A 162 -16.46 -0.78 11.31
N GLN A 163 -17.41 -0.05 11.92
CA GLN A 163 -18.31 -0.59 12.95
C GLN A 163 -19.32 -1.57 12.35
N GLU A 164 -19.97 -1.20 11.26
CA GLU A 164 -20.96 -2.05 10.57
C GLU A 164 -20.33 -3.30 9.96
N ARG A 165 -19.02 -3.25 9.65
CA ARG A 165 -18.25 -4.42 9.22
C ARG A 165 -17.59 -5.17 10.37
N ASP A 166 -17.72 -4.72 11.62
CA ASP A 166 -17.09 -5.32 12.81
C ASP A 166 -15.55 -5.47 12.67
N ILE A 167 -14.91 -4.49 12.00
CA ILE A 167 -13.44 -4.43 11.83
C ILE A 167 -12.80 -3.32 12.67
N THR A 168 -13.53 -2.69 13.59
CA THR A 168 -13.04 -1.50 14.31
C THR A 168 -11.73 -1.77 15.04
N GLU A 169 -11.60 -2.95 15.64
CA GLU A 169 -10.41 -3.39 16.37
C GLU A 169 -9.32 -4.01 15.49
N LEU A 170 -9.58 -4.22 14.19
CA LEU A 170 -8.64 -4.85 13.27
C LEU A 170 -7.77 -3.82 12.56
N ASP A 171 -6.49 -4.15 12.38
CA ASP A 171 -5.51 -3.30 11.73
C ASP A 171 -5.06 -3.89 10.38
N TYR A 172 -5.97 -3.89 9.41
CA TYR A 172 -5.65 -4.30 8.03
C TYR A 172 -4.48 -3.52 7.43
N GLY A 173 -4.32 -2.24 7.80
CA GLY A 173 -3.20 -1.43 7.34
C GLY A 173 -1.85 -2.02 7.77
N PHE A 174 -1.77 -2.49 9.01
CA PHE A 174 -0.55 -3.09 9.55
C PHE A 174 -0.21 -4.40 8.83
N LEU A 175 -1.20 -5.24 8.56
CA LEU A 175 -1.03 -6.48 7.80
C LEU A 175 -0.56 -6.21 6.36
N HIS A 176 -1.28 -5.36 5.63
CA HIS A 176 -1.01 -5.07 4.21
C HIS A 176 0.37 -4.43 4.02
N GLU A 177 0.64 -3.35 4.76
CA GLU A 177 1.91 -2.61 4.65
C GLU A 177 3.06 -3.46 5.18
N GLY A 178 2.88 -4.16 6.30
CA GLY A 178 3.92 -5.01 6.89
C GLY A 178 4.41 -6.08 5.92
N HIS A 179 3.49 -6.79 5.27
CA HIS A 179 3.84 -7.78 4.26
C HIS A 179 4.48 -7.15 3.01
N ALA A 180 3.95 -6.02 2.52
CA ALA A 180 4.50 -5.35 1.34
C ALA A 180 5.93 -4.82 1.58
N TYR A 181 6.21 -4.22 2.74
CA TYR A 181 7.56 -3.79 3.11
C TYR A 181 8.51 -4.96 3.39
N TRP A 182 8.01 -6.09 3.90
CA TRP A 182 8.81 -7.30 4.02
C TRP A 182 9.22 -7.81 2.64
N ALA A 183 8.26 -7.95 1.72
CA ALA A 183 8.49 -8.44 0.37
C ALA A 183 9.43 -7.52 -0.42
N ASP A 184 9.23 -6.19 -0.38
CA ASP A 184 10.11 -5.26 -1.08
C ASP A 184 11.55 -5.31 -0.55
N ALA A 185 11.75 -5.55 0.75
CA ALA A 185 13.07 -5.69 1.35
C ALA A 185 13.77 -6.97 0.88
N GLN A 186 13.04 -8.09 0.78
CA GLN A 186 13.59 -9.34 0.22
C GLN A 186 13.98 -9.17 -1.24
N ILE A 187 13.11 -8.54 -2.05
CA ILE A 187 13.33 -8.36 -3.49
C ILE A 187 14.50 -7.42 -3.76
N THR A 188 14.54 -6.28 -3.06
CA THR A 188 15.66 -5.34 -3.19
C THR A 188 16.97 -5.95 -2.69
N THR A 189 16.95 -6.76 -1.63
CA THR A 189 18.15 -7.51 -1.19
C THR A 189 18.64 -8.48 -2.27
N LYS A 190 17.72 -9.22 -2.91
CA LYS A 190 18.08 -10.17 -4.00
C LYS A 190 18.70 -9.48 -5.21
N ILE A 191 18.22 -8.28 -5.58
CA ILE A 191 18.69 -7.57 -6.79
C ILE A 191 19.90 -6.68 -6.51
N LEU A 192 19.89 -5.96 -5.38
CA LEU A 192 20.83 -4.88 -5.07
C LEU A 192 21.85 -5.27 -3.99
N GLY A 193 21.73 -6.47 -3.40
CA GLY A 193 22.58 -6.97 -2.33
C GLY A 193 22.21 -6.46 -0.92
N ALA A 194 21.29 -5.50 -0.81
CA ALA A 194 20.82 -4.95 0.45
C ALA A 194 19.39 -4.39 0.31
N PRO A 195 18.62 -4.29 1.41
CA PRO A 195 17.30 -3.68 1.37
C PRO A 195 17.40 -2.16 1.15
N VAL A 196 16.54 -1.61 0.29
CA VAL A 196 16.47 -0.15 0.10
C VAL A 196 15.75 0.50 1.29
N ALA A 197 16.37 1.49 1.91
CA ALA A 197 15.89 2.14 3.12
C ALA A 197 14.58 2.93 2.89
N THR A 198 13.58 2.73 3.76
CA THR A 198 12.29 3.44 3.70
C THR A 198 12.37 4.86 4.27
N ALA A 199 13.27 5.11 5.22
CA ALA A 199 13.36 6.37 5.97
C ALA A 199 14.35 7.37 5.36
N GLU A 200 15.20 6.94 4.44
CA GLU A 200 16.29 7.75 3.91
C GLU A 200 15.77 8.86 2.99
N ILE A 201 16.08 10.11 3.35
CA ILE A 201 15.70 11.30 2.60
C ILE A 201 16.76 11.58 1.53
N SER A 202 16.33 11.78 0.28
CA SER A 202 17.25 12.13 -0.81
C SER A 202 17.92 13.48 -0.55
N PRO A 203 19.24 13.63 -0.81
CA PRO A 203 19.89 14.94 -0.80
C PRO A 203 19.35 15.88 -1.88
N HIS A 204 18.62 15.35 -2.88
CA HIS A 204 18.00 16.12 -3.95
C HIS A 204 16.52 16.45 -3.69
N ALA A 205 16.00 16.17 -2.49
CA ALA A 205 14.63 16.49 -2.14
C ALA A 205 14.40 18.02 -2.08
N THR A 206 13.21 18.45 -2.48
CA THR A 206 12.84 19.87 -2.39
C THR A 206 12.64 20.29 -0.93
N ARG A 207 12.80 21.58 -0.63
CA ARG A 207 12.55 22.09 0.73
C ARG A 207 11.17 21.71 1.28
N ARG A 208 10.15 21.78 0.43
CA ARG A 208 8.76 21.42 0.79
C ARG A 208 8.61 19.95 1.15
N TYR A 209 9.36 19.07 0.49
CA TYR A 209 9.40 17.66 0.86
C TYR A 209 10.15 17.49 2.19
N LEU A 210 11.31 18.14 2.36
CA LEU A 210 12.09 18.07 3.61
C LEU A 210 11.26 18.47 4.83
N ASP A 211 10.50 19.57 4.75
CA ASP A 211 9.65 20.03 5.85
C ASP A 211 8.60 18.96 6.26
N LEU A 212 8.06 18.22 5.28
CA LEU A 212 7.14 17.09 5.55
C LEU A 212 7.88 15.86 6.07
N ALA A 213 9.03 15.54 5.49
CA ALA A 213 9.82 14.37 5.81
C ALA A 213 10.39 14.42 7.23
N GLN A 214 10.69 15.63 7.72
CA GLN A 214 11.18 15.90 9.07
C GLN A 214 10.05 16.09 10.10
N SER A 215 8.78 15.99 9.70
CA SER A 215 7.66 16.18 10.62
C SER A 215 7.50 15.02 11.61
N PRO A 216 6.96 15.28 12.83
CA PRO A 216 6.62 14.22 13.78
C PRO A 216 5.66 13.18 13.22
N ALA A 217 4.73 13.60 12.35
CA ALA A 217 3.79 12.71 11.67
C ALA A 217 4.53 11.70 10.78
N ARG A 218 5.53 12.15 10.00
CA ARG A 218 6.35 11.25 9.19
C ARG A 218 7.17 10.31 10.07
N ALA A 219 7.81 10.81 11.13
CA ALA A 219 8.56 9.96 12.05
C ALA A 219 7.68 8.86 12.68
N SER A 220 6.43 9.18 13.04
CA SER A 220 5.46 8.21 13.53
C SER A 220 5.09 7.17 12.47
N ALA A 221 4.85 7.60 11.23
CA ALA A 221 4.54 6.71 10.12
C ALA A 221 5.71 5.75 9.78
N VAL A 222 6.96 6.23 9.80
CA VAL A 222 8.15 5.36 9.65
C VAL A 222 8.17 4.28 10.73
N ARG A 223 8.02 4.66 12.01
CA ARG A 223 8.03 3.69 13.11
C ARG A 223 6.90 2.67 13.01
N TYR A 224 5.71 3.10 12.56
CA TYR A 224 4.59 2.19 12.33
C TYR A 224 4.93 1.16 11.26
N VAL A 225 5.45 1.61 10.11
CA VAL A 225 5.88 0.75 9.01
C VAL A 225 6.99 -0.22 9.43
N ASP A 226 7.99 0.26 10.16
CA ASP A 226 9.09 -0.60 10.63
C ASP A 226 8.58 -1.69 11.57
N ARG A 227 7.64 -1.36 12.48
CA ARG A 227 6.98 -2.36 13.33
C ARG A 227 6.19 -3.36 12.49
N ALA A 228 5.37 -2.89 11.55
CA ALA A 228 4.57 -3.74 10.67
C ALA A 228 5.43 -4.74 9.89
N ARG A 229 6.52 -4.25 9.27
CA ARG A 229 7.48 -5.10 8.56
C ARG A 229 8.12 -6.13 9.48
N ASN A 230 8.60 -5.71 10.64
CA ASN A 230 9.27 -6.60 11.58
C ASN A 230 8.31 -7.67 12.13
N SER A 231 7.05 -7.31 12.43
CA SER A 231 6.04 -8.28 12.83
C SER A 231 5.75 -9.29 11.72
N ALA A 232 5.57 -8.84 10.47
CA ALA A 232 5.35 -9.74 9.34
C ALA A 232 6.53 -10.72 9.18
N ALA A 233 7.77 -10.21 9.25
CA ALA A 233 8.96 -11.04 9.23
C ALA A 233 8.97 -12.09 10.35
N MET A 234 8.67 -11.70 11.60
CA MET A 234 8.62 -12.63 12.73
C MET A 234 7.59 -13.75 12.54
N VAL A 235 6.41 -13.45 12.00
CA VAL A 235 5.40 -14.48 11.73
C VAL A 235 5.87 -15.43 10.63
N ILE A 236 6.40 -14.89 9.53
CA ILE A 236 6.87 -15.69 8.39
C ILE A 236 8.05 -16.57 8.81
N ASP A 237 9.00 -16.04 9.58
CA ASP A 237 10.17 -16.79 10.06
C ASP A 237 9.75 -17.92 11.03
N ALA A 238 8.72 -17.69 11.85
CA ALA A 238 8.26 -18.65 12.84
C ALA A 238 7.34 -19.74 12.26
N HIS A 239 6.49 -19.39 11.29
CA HIS A 239 5.39 -20.25 10.84
C HIS A 239 5.42 -20.57 9.33
N GLY A 240 6.34 -19.97 8.59
CA GLY A 240 6.39 -20.09 7.14
C GLY A 240 5.38 -19.20 6.41
N LEU A 241 5.60 -19.08 5.10
CA LEU A 241 4.83 -18.18 4.24
C LEU A 241 3.42 -18.71 3.96
N ASP A 242 3.26 -20.04 3.83
CA ASP A 242 1.95 -20.69 3.69
C ASP A 242 1.00 -20.33 4.84
N ALA A 243 1.49 -20.41 6.09
CA ALA A 243 0.70 -20.05 7.28
C ALA A 243 0.36 -18.55 7.29
N PHE A 244 1.34 -17.70 6.98
CA PHE A 244 1.12 -16.26 6.85
C PHE A 244 0.05 -15.93 5.79
N ASN A 245 0.10 -16.60 4.63
CA ASN A 245 -0.83 -16.40 3.53
C ASN A 245 -2.27 -16.86 3.82
N GLN A 246 -2.53 -17.55 4.94
CA GLN A 246 -3.90 -17.82 5.40
C GLN A 246 -4.62 -16.56 5.89
N MET A 247 -3.89 -15.52 6.32
CA MET A 247 -4.45 -14.28 6.85
C MET A 247 -5.36 -13.55 5.87
N TRP A 248 -5.09 -13.69 4.56
CA TRP A 248 -5.89 -13.08 3.50
C TRP A 248 -7.32 -13.62 3.42
N GLY A 249 -7.58 -14.83 3.97
CA GLY A 249 -8.92 -15.42 4.05
C GLY A 249 -9.48 -15.54 5.46
N ARG A 250 -8.70 -15.16 6.48
CA ARG A 250 -9.02 -15.41 7.90
C ARG A 250 -8.92 -14.15 8.73
N ARG A 251 -10.08 -13.53 8.96
CA ARG A 251 -10.22 -12.30 9.75
C ARG A 251 -9.68 -12.43 11.18
N ASP A 252 -9.81 -13.60 11.79
CA ASP A 252 -9.31 -13.89 13.13
C ASP A 252 -7.77 -13.84 13.23
N LEU A 253 -7.06 -13.93 12.10
CA LEU A 253 -5.60 -13.83 12.06
C LEU A 253 -5.09 -12.40 11.82
N VAL A 254 -5.97 -11.47 11.44
CA VAL A 254 -5.60 -10.05 11.25
C VAL A 254 -5.15 -9.47 12.60
N PRO A 255 -4.10 -8.62 12.63
CA PRO A 255 -3.64 -8.00 13.87
C PRO A 255 -4.72 -7.12 14.47
N LEU A 256 -4.84 -7.16 15.80
CA LEU A 256 -5.65 -6.21 16.53
C LEU A 256 -4.89 -4.89 16.67
N ARG A 257 -5.59 -3.74 16.69
CA ARG A 257 -4.98 -2.42 16.91
C ARG A 257 -4.19 -2.33 18.22
N ALA A 258 -4.63 -3.04 19.25
CA ALA A 258 -3.91 -3.11 20.53
C ALA A 258 -2.55 -3.82 20.38
N GLU A 259 -2.43 -4.77 19.44
CA GLU A 259 -1.23 -5.56 19.19
C GLU A 259 -0.19 -4.78 18.37
N THR A 260 -0.59 -3.83 17.53
CA THR A 260 0.31 -3.10 16.63
C THR A 260 1.18 -2.02 17.31
N SER A 261 0.99 -1.86 18.62
CA SER A 261 1.83 -1.03 19.48
C SER A 261 3.25 -1.59 19.67
N THR A 262 3.41 -2.92 19.58
CA THR A 262 4.69 -3.64 19.73
C THR A 262 4.86 -4.66 18.61
N ALA A 263 6.10 -4.99 18.24
CA ALA A 263 6.33 -5.86 17.08
C ALA A 263 5.99 -7.34 17.37
N ASP A 264 5.98 -7.76 18.63
CA ASP A 264 5.91 -9.15 19.07
C ASP A 264 4.52 -9.58 19.56
N ALA A 265 3.61 -8.66 19.88
CA ALA A 265 2.29 -8.99 20.42
C ALA A 265 1.44 -9.83 19.45
N TRP A 266 1.32 -9.40 18.18
CA TRP A 266 0.58 -10.15 17.17
C TRP A 266 1.20 -11.52 16.86
N PRO A 267 2.53 -11.64 16.59
CA PRO A 267 3.18 -12.95 16.46
C PRO A 267 2.94 -13.90 17.63
N ARG A 268 2.99 -13.43 18.88
CA ARG A 268 2.72 -14.27 20.06
C ARG A 268 1.31 -14.87 20.04
N ARG A 269 0.29 -14.09 19.67
CA ARG A 269 -1.08 -14.62 19.58
C ARG A 269 -1.19 -15.72 18.52
N LEU A 270 -0.48 -15.56 17.40
CA LEU A 270 -0.51 -16.51 16.30
C LEU A 270 0.15 -17.86 16.64
N GLN A 271 1.07 -17.90 17.60
CA GLN A 271 1.68 -19.15 18.07
C GLN A 271 0.63 -20.16 18.50
N SER A 272 -0.40 -19.73 19.24
CA SER A 272 -1.50 -20.59 19.65
C SER A 272 -2.51 -20.89 18.53
N ALA A 273 -2.56 -20.06 17.49
CA ALA A 273 -3.49 -20.21 16.37
C ALA A 273 -2.98 -21.14 15.27
N PHE A 274 -1.65 -21.31 15.19
CA PHE A 274 -0.96 -22.19 14.24
C PHE A 274 -0.39 -23.48 14.87
N ALA A 275 -0.50 -23.64 16.19
CA ALA A 275 -0.18 -24.89 16.89
C ALA A 275 -1.28 -25.94 16.66
#